data_AF-A0A0Q6ZDY0-F1
#
_entry.id   AF-A0A0Q6ZDY0-F1
#
_cell.length_a   1.000
_cell.length_b   1.000
_cell.length_c   1.000
_cell.angle_alpha   90.00
_cell.angle_beta   90.00
_cell.angle_gamma   90.00
#
_symmetry.space_group_name_H-M   'P 1'
#
loop_
_entity.id
_entity.type
_entity.pdbx_description
1 polymer ?
#
loop_
_entity_poly.entity_id
_entity_poly.type
_entity_poly.pdbx_seq_one_letter_code
_entity_poly.pdbx_strand_id
1 'polypeptide(L)'
;MRILCTNDDGIHAPGLKVIEEIALQLSDDVWVVAPELDQSGVSHSLSLNDPLRLREVGERHFAVRGTPTDCVIMGSRHILGDKKPDLVLSGVNKGRNAAEDVVYSGTIAGALEGTILGLPSFALSQEFSMETRNKPLWDTALKFGPDVIRNVMKLGVPRDTVINVNFPACAPEDVKGILVTRQGKRNQGFLRVDGRRDGRGNPYYWIGFERLAVIDTPAEGTDLAALDGNFVSVTPLRLDRTDVAFSEKLKAVLK
;
A
#
# COMPACT_ATOMS: atom_id res chain seq x y z
N MET A 1 12.09 13.11 -14.16
CA MET A 1 11.06 12.93 -13.10
C MET A 1 11.77 12.29 -11.92
N ARG A 2 11.83 12.91 -10.75
CA ARG A 2 12.42 12.28 -9.56
C ARG A 2 11.39 11.41 -8.85
N ILE A 3 11.76 10.17 -8.51
CA ILE A 3 10.86 9.20 -7.88
C ILE A 3 11.40 8.85 -6.49
N LEU A 4 10.54 8.93 -5.47
CA LEU A 4 10.82 8.45 -4.13
C LEU A 4 10.07 7.14 -3.89
N CYS A 5 10.81 6.08 -3.58
CA CYS A 5 10.30 4.74 -3.29
C CYS A 5 10.37 4.45 -1.78
N THR A 6 9.34 3.80 -1.25
CA THR A 6 9.25 3.32 0.13
C THR A 6 8.44 2.01 0.20
N ASN A 7 8.34 1.41 1.39
CA ASN A 7 7.45 0.28 1.67
C ASN A 7 7.16 0.17 3.19
N ASP A 8 6.43 -0.86 3.60
CA ASP A 8 6.27 -1.30 4.99
C ASP A 8 6.99 -2.61 5.33
N ASP A 9 7.41 -3.42 4.36
CA ASP A 9 8.17 -4.66 4.59
C ASP A 9 9.64 -4.43 5.03
N GLY A 10 10.15 -3.20 4.84
CA GLY A 10 11.51 -2.78 5.21
C GLY A 10 12.53 -2.75 4.06
N ILE A 11 13.70 -2.16 4.33
CA ILE A 11 14.77 -1.83 3.36
C ILE A 11 15.37 -3.04 2.64
N HIS A 12 15.29 -4.23 3.24
CA HIS A 12 15.82 -5.46 2.67
C HIS A 12 14.76 -6.35 2.02
N ALA A 13 13.50 -5.90 1.96
CA ALA A 13 12.41 -6.68 1.43
C ALA A 13 12.54 -6.89 -0.09
N PRO A 14 12.16 -8.08 -0.61
CA PRO A 14 12.19 -8.35 -2.03
C PRO A 14 11.23 -7.44 -2.81
N GLY A 15 10.07 -7.09 -2.24
CA GLY A 15 9.10 -6.19 -2.86
C GLY A 15 9.62 -4.76 -3.07
N LEU A 16 10.58 -4.30 -2.26
CA LEU A 16 11.20 -2.99 -2.43
C LEU A 16 12.09 -2.94 -3.67
N LYS A 17 12.82 -4.03 -3.95
CA LYS A 17 13.60 -4.15 -5.19
C LYS A 17 12.69 -4.10 -6.41
N VAL A 18 11.53 -4.75 -6.32
CA VAL A 18 10.53 -4.75 -7.40
C VAL A 18 10.01 -3.34 -7.66
N ILE A 19 9.70 -2.54 -6.63
CA ILE A 19 9.22 -1.17 -6.87
C ILE A 19 10.32 -0.25 -7.40
N GLU A 20 11.57 -0.46 -6.98
CA GLU A 20 12.73 0.24 -7.53
C GLU A 20 12.90 -0.08 -9.02
N GLU A 21 12.82 -1.35 -9.41
CA GLU A 21 12.87 -1.77 -10.83
C GLU A 21 11.72 -1.17 -11.65
N ILE A 22 10.51 -1.10 -11.09
CA ILE A 22 9.38 -0.39 -11.72
C ILE A 22 9.70 1.10 -11.89
N ALA A 23 10.25 1.74 -10.86
CA ALA A 23 10.62 3.16 -10.88
C ALA A 23 11.72 3.45 -11.93
N LEU A 24 12.71 2.56 -12.05
CA LEU A 24 13.82 2.69 -13.00
C LEU A 24 13.36 2.60 -14.47
N GLN A 25 12.24 1.94 -14.75
CA GLN A 25 11.61 1.96 -16.09
C GLN A 25 10.90 3.29 -16.42
N LEU A 26 10.71 4.15 -15.41
CA LEU A 26 10.07 5.45 -15.52
C LEU A 26 11.08 6.61 -15.46
N SER A 27 12.20 6.44 -14.75
CA SER A 27 13.22 7.47 -14.57
C SER A 27 14.58 6.91 -14.12
N ASP A 28 15.65 7.64 -14.40
CA ASP A 28 17.01 7.41 -13.88
C ASP A 28 17.29 8.10 -12.52
N ASP A 29 16.36 8.95 -12.05
CA ASP A 29 16.45 9.68 -10.78
C ASP A 29 15.53 9.04 -9.72
N VAL A 30 15.90 7.85 -9.25
CA VAL A 30 15.18 7.05 -8.25
C VAL A 30 15.90 7.09 -6.90
N TRP A 31 15.12 7.29 -5.82
CA TRP A 31 15.59 7.33 -4.44
C TRP A 31 14.79 6.38 -3.59
N VAL A 32 15.46 5.62 -2.72
CA VAL A 32 14.83 4.63 -1.84
C VAL A 32 14.99 5.07 -0.39
N VAL A 33 13.87 5.25 0.31
CA VAL A 33 13.84 5.52 1.75
C VAL A 33 12.79 4.61 2.37
N ALA A 34 13.22 3.63 3.15
CA ALA A 34 12.33 2.58 3.67
C ALA A 34 12.60 2.28 5.15
N PRO A 35 11.65 1.66 5.86
CA PRO A 35 11.84 1.25 7.24
C PRO A 35 13.04 0.31 7.42
N GLU A 36 13.72 0.39 8.55
CA GLU A 36 14.80 -0.54 8.91
C GLU A 36 14.29 -1.98 9.09
N LEU A 37 13.06 -2.12 9.61
CA LEU A 37 12.41 -3.39 9.94
C LEU A 37 10.98 -3.40 9.40
N ASP A 38 10.37 -4.59 9.32
CA ASP A 38 8.97 -4.79 8.98
C ASP A 38 8.03 -3.94 9.87
N GLN A 39 7.12 -3.22 9.24
CA GLN A 39 6.11 -2.32 9.80
C GLN A 39 4.69 -2.73 9.37
N SER A 40 4.47 -3.99 9.02
CA SER A 40 3.15 -4.50 8.64
C SER A 40 2.10 -4.21 9.73
N GLY A 41 1.01 -3.55 9.34
CA GLY A 41 -0.12 -3.25 10.22
C GLY A 41 0.00 -2.00 11.11
N VAL A 42 1.02 -1.17 10.94
CA VAL A 42 1.16 0.08 11.72
C VAL A 42 0.27 1.24 11.23
N SER A 43 -0.52 1.05 10.17
CA SER A 43 -1.38 2.07 9.54
C SER A 43 -0.62 3.38 9.25
N HIS A 44 -1.33 4.50 9.11
CA HIS A 44 -0.76 5.84 8.89
C HIS A 44 -0.36 6.50 10.22
N SER A 45 0.65 5.95 10.87
CA SER A 45 1.23 6.47 12.11
C SER A 45 2.45 7.35 11.84
N LEU A 46 2.68 8.35 12.71
CA LEU A 46 3.81 9.27 12.64
C LEU A 46 4.60 9.20 13.96
N SER A 47 5.92 9.07 13.90
CA SER A 47 6.76 8.96 15.09
C SER A 47 7.04 10.35 15.69
N LEU A 48 6.17 10.80 16.61
CA LEU A 48 6.27 12.13 17.23
C LEU A 48 7.06 12.17 18.54
N ASN A 49 7.07 11.06 19.29
CA ASN A 49 7.63 11.02 20.65
C ASN A 49 9.06 10.44 20.71
N ASP A 50 9.49 9.76 19.64
CA ASP A 50 10.79 9.11 19.55
C ASP A 50 11.61 9.69 18.39
N PRO A 51 12.92 9.95 18.58
CA PRO A 51 13.76 10.45 17.51
C PRO A 51 13.96 9.39 16.42
N LEU A 52 13.77 9.80 15.16
CA LEU A 52 14.09 8.97 14.00
C LEU A 52 15.61 8.78 13.85
N ARG A 53 16.02 7.59 13.44
CA ARG A 53 17.41 7.28 13.08
C ARG A 53 17.48 6.97 11.59
N LEU A 54 18.33 7.71 10.88
CA LEU A 54 18.61 7.53 9.45
C LEU A 54 19.93 6.79 9.28
N ARG A 55 19.97 5.82 8.37
CA ARG A 55 21.16 5.06 8.00
C ARG A 55 21.29 4.99 6.48
N GLU A 56 22.43 5.39 5.96
CA GLU A 56 22.75 5.21 4.54
C GLU A 56 23.14 3.75 4.28
N VAL A 57 22.48 3.12 3.31
CA VAL A 57 22.69 1.72 2.92
C VAL A 57 23.46 1.63 1.61
N GLY A 58 23.36 2.67 0.77
CA GLY A 58 24.07 2.80 -0.50
C GLY A 58 23.75 4.12 -1.18
N GLU A 59 24.28 4.32 -2.39
CA GLU A 59 24.01 5.51 -3.19
C GLU A 59 22.49 5.59 -3.45
N ARG A 60 21.84 6.63 -2.89
CA ARG A 60 20.37 6.86 -2.92
C ARG A 60 19.50 5.85 -2.16
N HIS A 61 20.09 5.05 -1.29
CA HIS A 61 19.38 4.05 -0.48
C HIS A 61 19.53 4.35 1.01
N PHE A 62 18.40 4.56 1.68
CA PHE A 62 18.37 4.95 3.08
C PHE A 62 17.38 4.11 3.87
N ALA A 63 17.80 3.66 5.05
CA ALA A 63 16.96 3.01 6.03
C ALA A 63 16.59 4.00 7.15
N VAL A 64 15.33 4.01 7.55
CA VAL A 64 14.83 4.82 8.66
C VAL A 64 14.28 3.90 9.74
N ARG A 65 14.71 4.08 10.99
CA ARG A 65 14.03 3.46 12.13
C ARG A 65 12.74 4.24 12.42
N GLY A 66 11.69 3.92 11.68
CA GLY A 66 10.38 4.57 11.73
C GLY A 66 9.36 3.89 10.82
N THR A 67 8.23 4.55 10.62
CA THR A 67 7.11 4.09 9.78
C THR A 67 7.33 4.44 8.30
N PRO A 68 6.52 3.89 7.37
CA PRO A 68 6.53 4.32 5.96
C PRO A 68 6.25 5.83 5.80
N THR A 69 5.35 6.39 6.61
CA THR A 69 5.06 7.82 6.68
C THR A 69 6.32 8.62 7.05
N ASP A 70 7.04 8.20 8.10
CA ASP A 70 8.30 8.83 8.49
C ASP A 70 9.34 8.79 7.36
N CYS A 71 9.40 7.68 6.62
CA CYS A 71 10.30 7.51 5.47
C CYS A 71 10.00 8.50 4.34
N VAL A 72 8.72 8.72 4.02
CA VAL A 72 8.32 9.67 2.97
C VAL A 72 8.61 11.10 3.38
N ILE A 73 8.37 11.47 4.64
CA ILE A 73 8.73 12.79 5.17
C ILE A 73 10.24 12.98 5.15
N MET A 74 11.01 12.01 5.66
CA MET A 74 12.47 12.05 5.68
C MET A 74 13.05 12.17 4.27
N GLY A 75 12.56 11.35 3.33
CA GLY A 75 12.97 11.37 1.94
C GLY A 75 12.67 12.70 1.26
N SER A 76 11.44 13.17 1.37
CA SER A 76 10.98 14.39 0.67
C SER A 76 11.53 15.68 1.27
N ARG A 77 11.70 15.77 2.59
CA ARG A 77 12.05 17.02 3.30
C ARG A 77 13.52 17.12 3.68
N HIS A 78 14.15 16.01 4.07
CA HIS A 78 15.52 16.03 4.55
C HIS A 78 16.52 15.59 3.48
N ILE A 79 16.29 14.43 2.87
CA ILE A 79 17.25 13.84 1.92
C ILE A 79 17.22 14.59 0.59
N LEU A 80 16.03 14.82 0.03
CA LEU A 80 15.85 15.52 -1.24
C LEU A 80 15.76 17.04 -1.08
N GLY A 81 15.34 17.52 0.09
CA GLY A 81 15.29 18.94 0.45
C GLY A 81 14.52 19.78 -0.57
N ASP A 82 15.19 20.80 -1.10
CA ASP A 82 14.61 21.73 -2.10
C ASP A 82 14.24 21.03 -3.42
N LYS A 83 14.89 19.91 -3.72
CA LYS A 83 14.69 19.15 -4.95
C LYS A 83 13.70 18.01 -4.70
N LYS A 84 12.47 18.35 -4.33
CA LYS A 84 11.39 17.39 -4.02
C LYS A 84 11.19 16.32 -5.10
N PRO A 85 10.68 15.14 -4.73
CA PRO A 85 10.28 14.14 -5.72
C PRO A 85 9.04 14.61 -6.48
N ASP A 86 8.92 14.17 -7.73
CA ASP A 86 7.76 14.39 -8.60
C ASP A 86 6.69 13.30 -8.40
N LEU A 87 7.08 12.15 -7.84
CA LEU A 87 6.27 10.95 -7.68
C LEU A 87 6.71 10.17 -6.44
N VAL A 88 5.75 9.68 -5.66
CA VAL A 88 5.99 8.73 -4.56
C VAL A 88 5.42 7.36 -4.91
N LEU A 89 6.22 6.32 -4.77
CA LEU A 89 5.82 4.92 -4.95
C LEU A 89 6.01 4.18 -3.63
N SER A 90 4.96 3.50 -3.16
CA SER A 90 4.99 2.71 -1.93
C SER A 90 4.65 1.26 -2.22
N GLY A 91 5.53 0.32 -1.84
CA GLY A 91 5.40 -1.11 -2.12
C GLY A 91 6.69 -1.74 -2.68
N VAL A 92 6.63 -2.77 -3.52
CA VAL A 92 5.43 -3.58 -3.82
C VAL A 92 5.18 -4.48 -2.61
N ASN A 93 4.03 -4.33 -1.97
CA ASN A 93 3.71 -5.10 -0.77
C ASN A 93 3.63 -6.60 -1.07
N LYS A 94 4.10 -7.42 -0.13
CA LYS A 94 3.82 -8.86 -0.13
C LYS A 94 2.42 -9.14 0.38
N GLY A 95 1.44 -9.09 -0.53
CA GLY A 95 0.03 -9.33 -0.26
C GLY A 95 -0.83 -8.15 -0.71
N ARG A 96 -2.11 -8.42 -0.97
CA ARG A 96 -3.06 -7.40 -1.40
C ARG A 96 -3.41 -6.42 -0.28
N ASN A 97 -3.63 -5.16 -0.64
CA ASN A 97 -4.23 -4.13 0.20
C ASN A 97 -5.55 -3.69 -0.44
N ALA A 98 -6.60 -4.48 -0.23
CA ALA A 98 -7.91 -4.35 -0.85
C ALA A 98 -9.03 -4.36 0.20
N ALA A 99 -10.18 -3.77 -0.12
CA ALA A 99 -11.32 -3.63 0.79
C ALA A 99 -10.91 -2.94 2.11
N GLU A 100 -11.25 -3.49 3.28
CA GLU A 100 -10.96 -2.87 4.58
C GLU A 100 -9.48 -2.86 4.95
N ASP A 101 -8.66 -3.73 4.34
CA ASP A 101 -7.21 -3.78 4.57
C ASP A 101 -6.55 -2.43 4.25
N VAL A 102 -7.20 -1.64 3.37
CA VAL A 102 -6.77 -0.28 3.00
C VAL A 102 -6.56 0.64 4.22
N VAL A 103 -7.36 0.47 5.28
CA VAL A 103 -7.30 1.34 6.47
C VAL A 103 -6.07 1.04 7.33
N TYR A 104 -5.59 -0.21 7.31
CA TYR A 104 -4.52 -0.69 8.18
C TYR A 104 -3.16 -0.79 7.48
N SER A 105 -3.15 -0.64 6.15
CA SER A 105 -1.98 -0.81 5.30
C SER A 105 -0.91 0.25 5.53
N GLY A 106 0.31 -0.19 5.87
CA GLY A 106 1.49 0.66 5.90
C GLY A 106 1.93 1.06 4.48
N THR A 107 1.79 0.17 3.50
CA THR A 107 2.03 0.47 2.09
C THR A 107 1.18 1.65 1.62
N ILE A 108 -0.14 1.61 1.85
CA ILE A 108 -1.03 2.72 1.47
C ILE A 108 -0.72 3.96 2.31
N ALA A 109 -0.31 3.79 3.57
CA ALA A 109 0.09 4.93 4.39
C ALA A 109 1.28 5.71 3.79
N GLY A 110 2.30 5.03 3.25
CA GLY A 110 3.39 5.69 2.54
C GLY A 110 2.91 6.53 1.34
N ALA A 111 1.97 6.01 0.55
CA ALA A 111 1.41 6.75 -0.59
C ALA A 111 0.48 7.90 -0.15
N LEU A 112 -0.27 7.73 0.95
CA LEU A 112 -1.09 8.78 1.54
C LEU A 112 -0.23 9.96 2.01
N GLU A 113 0.91 9.70 2.66
CA GLU A 113 1.81 10.77 3.10
C GLU A 113 2.37 11.57 1.91
N GLY A 114 2.75 10.90 0.82
CA GLY A 114 3.14 11.58 -0.41
C GLY A 114 2.04 12.49 -0.95
N THR A 115 0.79 12.03 -0.90
CA THR A 115 -0.39 12.79 -1.33
C THR A 115 -0.66 13.99 -0.41
N ILE A 116 -0.51 13.83 0.91
CA ILE A 116 -0.60 14.93 1.90
C ILE A 116 0.44 16.02 1.60
N LEU A 117 1.64 15.62 1.18
CA LEU A 117 2.70 16.53 0.75
C LEU A 117 2.43 17.20 -0.61
N GLY A 118 1.32 16.86 -1.27
CA GLY A 118 0.88 17.41 -2.55
C GLY A 118 1.50 16.71 -3.75
N LEU A 119 2.01 15.49 -3.59
CA LEU A 119 2.68 14.72 -4.63
C LEU A 119 1.77 13.60 -5.17
N PRO A 120 1.74 13.38 -6.49
CA PRO A 120 1.16 12.17 -7.06
C PRO A 120 1.78 10.93 -6.42
N SER A 121 0.94 10.01 -5.95
CA SER A 121 1.41 8.88 -5.14
C SER A 121 0.65 7.59 -5.44
N PHE A 122 1.39 6.47 -5.47
CA PHE A 122 0.85 5.16 -5.76
C PHE A 122 1.24 4.15 -4.68
N ALA A 123 0.27 3.32 -4.28
CA ALA A 123 0.51 2.13 -3.46
C ALA A 123 0.40 0.89 -4.35
N LEU A 124 1.41 0.03 -4.35
CA LEU A 124 1.49 -1.17 -5.18
C LEU A 124 1.52 -2.41 -4.29
N SER A 125 0.72 -3.41 -4.62
CA SER A 125 0.55 -4.63 -3.81
C SER A 125 0.43 -5.87 -4.69
N GLN A 126 1.23 -6.91 -4.43
CA GLN A 126 1.20 -8.16 -5.18
C GLN A 126 0.44 -9.22 -4.37
N GLU A 127 -0.69 -9.68 -4.88
CA GLU A 127 -1.40 -10.79 -4.28
C GLU A 127 -0.62 -12.10 -4.44
N PHE A 128 -0.77 -13.00 -3.47
CA PHE A 128 -0.23 -14.35 -3.52
C PHE A 128 -1.33 -15.37 -3.15
N SER A 129 -1.21 -16.57 -3.71
CA SER A 129 -2.00 -17.74 -3.32
C SER A 129 -1.29 -18.50 -2.20
N MET A 130 -1.91 -19.57 -1.67
CA MET A 130 -1.21 -20.45 -0.71
C MET A 130 0.09 -21.02 -1.29
N GLU A 131 0.12 -21.29 -2.59
CA GLU A 131 1.27 -21.87 -3.30
C GLU A 131 2.36 -20.82 -3.54
N THR A 132 1.98 -19.58 -3.87
CA THR A 132 2.94 -18.50 -4.16
C THR A 132 3.28 -17.65 -2.93
N ARG A 133 2.75 -17.95 -1.75
CA ARG A 133 3.00 -17.19 -0.50
C ARG A 133 4.47 -16.99 -0.17
N ASN A 134 5.31 -17.99 -0.41
CA ASN A 134 6.74 -17.89 -0.10
C ASN A 134 7.53 -17.17 -1.19
N LYS A 135 7.03 -17.20 -2.43
CA LYS A 135 7.62 -16.54 -3.60
C LYS A 135 6.49 -15.92 -4.44
N PRO A 136 6.02 -14.71 -4.07
CA PRO A 136 4.99 -14.02 -4.84
C PRO A 136 5.42 -13.82 -6.30
N LEU A 137 4.44 -13.76 -7.21
CA LEU A 137 4.67 -13.59 -8.64
C LEU A 137 4.97 -12.13 -8.97
N TRP A 138 6.13 -11.64 -8.53
CA TRP A 138 6.56 -10.25 -8.71
C TRP A 138 6.62 -9.80 -10.17
N ASP A 139 6.85 -10.73 -11.09
CA ASP A 139 6.88 -10.48 -12.53
C ASP A 139 5.58 -9.83 -13.03
N THR A 140 4.45 -10.11 -12.39
CA THR A 140 3.16 -9.49 -12.70
C THR A 140 3.17 -8.00 -12.37
N ALA A 141 3.64 -7.63 -11.18
CA ALA A 141 3.84 -6.22 -10.82
C ALA A 141 4.85 -5.53 -11.74
N LEU A 142 5.98 -6.18 -12.07
CA LEU A 142 6.99 -5.66 -12.99
C LEU A 142 6.45 -5.41 -14.39
N LYS A 143 5.59 -6.31 -14.89
CA LYS A 143 5.02 -6.23 -16.24
C LYS A 143 4.01 -5.11 -16.37
N PHE A 144 3.11 -4.94 -15.40
CA PHE A 144 1.95 -4.04 -15.51
C PHE A 144 2.14 -2.70 -14.78
N GLY A 145 2.97 -2.65 -13.73
CA GLY A 145 3.18 -1.47 -12.91
C GLY A 145 3.63 -0.22 -13.67
N PRO A 146 4.69 -0.28 -14.51
CA PRO A 146 5.19 0.89 -15.22
C PRO A 146 4.13 1.53 -16.14
N ASP A 147 3.39 0.72 -16.89
CA ASP A 147 2.37 1.22 -17.83
C ASP A 147 1.16 1.80 -17.11
N VAL A 148 0.72 1.19 -16.00
CA VAL A 148 -0.34 1.74 -15.14
C VAL A 148 0.07 3.12 -14.63
N ILE A 149 1.27 3.23 -14.03
CA ILE A 149 1.76 4.50 -13.48
C ILE A 149 1.87 5.55 -14.59
N ARG A 150 2.48 5.21 -15.73
CA ARG A 150 2.67 6.14 -16.86
C ARG A 150 1.34 6.69 -17.39
N ASN A 151 0.34 5.81 -17.57
CA ASN A 151 -0.96 6.20 -18.10
C ASN A 151 -1.74 7.08 -17.11
N VAL A 152 -1.71 6.75 -15.83
CA VAL A 152 -2.39 7.54 -14.78
C VAL A 152 -1.69 8.89 -14.58
N MET A 153 -0.36 8.93 -14.58
CA MET A 153 0.40 10.19 -14.52
C MET A 153 0.14 11.08 -15.74
N LYS A 154 -0.02 10.50 -16.94
CA LYS A 154 -0.36 11.25 -18.16
C LYS A 154 -1.75 11.88 -18.09
N LEU A 155 -2.72 11.21 -17.46
CA LEU A 155 -4.06 11.76 -17.20
C LEU A 155 -4.01 12.92 -16.19
N GLY A 156 -3.07 12.85 -15.25
CA GLY A 156 -2.95 13.77 -14.12
C GLY A 156 -3.73 13.25 -12.91
N VAL A 157 -3.03 13.05 -11.80
CA VAL A 157 -3.65 12.62 -10.54
C VAL A 157 -4.23 13.86 -9.85
N PRO A 158 -5.54 13.90 -9.55
CA PRO A 158 -6.12 15.00 -8.79
C PRO A 158 -5.48 15.12 -7.40
N ARG A 159 -5.50 16.33 -6.83
CA ARG A 159 -5.09 16.51 -5.42
C ARG A 159 -5.91 15.61 -4.50
N ASP A 160 -5.31 15.27 -3.37
CA ASP A 160 -5.96 14.49 -2.31
C ASP A 160 -6.48 13.12 -2.77
N THR A 161 -5.83 12.53 -3.78
CA THR A 161 -6.17 11.24 -4.37
C THR A 161 -4.93 10.34 -4.45
N VAL A 162 -4.98 9.22 -3.74
CA VAL A 162 -3.99 8.13 -3.84
C VAL A 162 -4.45 7.11 -4.87
N ILE A 163 -3.52 6.56 -5.63
CA ILE A 163 -3.82 5.46 -6.56
C ILE A 163 -3.37 4.14 -5.94
N ASN A 164 -4.32 3.28 -5.57
CA ASN A 164 -4.04 1.95 -5.03
C ASN A 164 -4.10 0.91 -6.16
N VAL A 165 -3.00 0.18 -6.37
CA VAL A 165 -2.86 -0.82 -7.43
C VAL A 165 -2.61 -2.19 -6.80
N ASN A 166 -3.46 -3.16 -7.11
CA ASN A 166 -3.27 -4.55 -6.71
C ASN A 166 -3.10 -5.44 -7.94
N PHE A 167 -2.08 -6.29 -7.91
CA PHE A 167 -1.77 -7.27 -8.95
C PHE A 167 -2.28 -8.65 -8.52
N PRO A 168 -2.96 -9.40 -9.41
CA PRO A 168 -3.53 -10.71 -9.07
C PRO A 168 -2.44 -11.77 -8.86
N ALA A 169 -2.78 -12.84 -8.14
CA ALA A 169 -1.89 -13.97 -7.86
C ALA A 169 -1.72 -14.95 -9.04
N CYS A 170 -1.51 -14.44 -10.25
CA CYS A 170 -1.28 -15.23 -11.47
C CYS A 170 -0.05 -14.73 -12.23
N ALA A 171 0.44 -15.52 -13.19
CA ALA A 171 1.55 -15.13 -14.05
C ALA A 171 1.15 -13.96 -14.97
N PRO A 172 2.11 -13.16 -15.48
CA PRO A 172 1.79 -12.01 -16.33
C PRO A 172 0.93 -12.33 -17.55
N GLU A 173 1.14 -13.49 -18.17
CA GLU A 173 0.40 -14.01 -19.32
C GLU A 173 -1.06 -14.38 -19.01
N ASP A 174 -1.38 -14.65 -17.74
CA ASP A 174 -2.72 -15.04 -17.29
C ASP A 174 -3.56 -13.84 -16.84
N VAL A 175 -2.97 -12.64 -16.80
CA VAL A 175 -3.67 -11.40 -16.47
C VAL A 175 -4.61 -11.03 -17.61
N LYS A 176 -5.91 -10.96 -17.33
CA LYS A 176 -6.95 -10.71 -18.33
C LYS A 176 -7.09 -9.24 -18.72
N GLY A 177 -6.53 -8.34 -17.92
CA GLY A 177 -6.54 -6.90 -18.18
C GLY A 177 -6.41 -6.07 -16.90
N ILE A 178 -6.66 -4.77 -17.05
CA ILE A 178 -6.64 -3.79 -15.96
C ILE A 178 -8.06 -3.23 -15.81
N LEU A 179 -8.57 -3.18 -14.58
CA LEU A 179 -9.89 -2.63 -14.27
C LEU A 179 -9.76 -1.46 -13.27
N VAL A 180 -10.50 -0.39 -13.55
CA VAL A 180 -10.76 0.64 -12.54
C VAL A 180 -11.83 0.11 -11.60
N THR A 181 -11.53 0.11 -10.30
CA THR A 181 -12.35 -0.54 -9.30
C THR A 181 -12.78 0.42 -8.20
N ARG A 182 -13.85 0.07 -7.48
CA ARG A 182 -14.18 0.67 -6.18
C ARG A 182 -13.68 -0.22 -5.04
N GLN A 183 -13.45 0.37 -3.87
CA GLN A 183 -13.09 -0.37 -2.67
C GLN A 183 -14.19 -1.39 -2.33
N GLY A 184 -13.79 -2.65 -2.18
CA GLY A 184 -14.67 -3.74 -1.78
C GLY A 184 -14.99 -3.72 -0.29
N LYS A 185 -15.76 -4.72 0.15
CA LYS A 185 -16.09 -4.95 1.55
C LYS A 185 -16.03 -6.45 1.82
N ARG A 186 -15.35 -6.87 2.88
CA ARG A 186 -15.39 -8.22 3.39
C ARG A 186 -16.41 -8.32 4.52
N ASN A 187 -16.99 -9.50 4.67
CA ASN A 187 -17.79 -9.79 5.85
C ASN A 187 -16.86 -9.88 7.06
N GLN A 188 -17.01 -8.98 8.03
CA GLN A 188 -16.15 -8.92 9.23
C GLN A 188 -16.56 -9.93 10.31
N GLY A 189 -17.62 -10.71 10.10
CA GLY A 189 -18.08 -11.75 11.03
C GLY A 189 -17.05 -12.86 11.32
N PHE A 190 -15.89 -12.82 10.67
CA PHE A 190 -14.80 -13.80 10.78
C PHE A 190 -13.66 -13.36 11.69
N LEU A 191 -13.70 -12.15 12.26
CA LEU A 191 -12.69 -11.68 13.21
C LEU A 191 -12.86 -12.43 14.53
N ARG A 192 -11.85 -13.21 14.92
CA ARG A 192 -11.84 -13.98 16.15
C ARG A 192 -10.63 -13.63 17.01
N VAL A 193 -10.86 -13.57 18.31
CA VAL A 193 -9.80 -13.51 19.32
C VAL A 193 -9.58 -14.92 19.86
N ASP A 194 -8.47 -15.56 19.50
CA ASP A 194 -8.09 -16.89 19.95
C ASP A 194 -7.25 -16.79 21.23
N GLY A 195 -7.84 -17.17 22.37
CA GLY A 195 -7.19 -17.14 23.68
C GLY A 195 -6.43 -18.43 23.98
N ARG A 196 -5.17 -18.30 24.38
CA ARG A 196 -4.27 -19.40 24.75
C ARG A 196 -3.58 -19.10 26.08
N ARG A 197 -2.85 -20.07 26.60
CA ARG A 197 -1.97 -19.91 27.77
C ARG A 197 -0.54 -20.26 27.40
N ASP A 198 0.42 -19.50 27.89
CA ASP A 198 1.84 -19.83 27.74
C ASP A 198 2.25 -21.00 28.66
N GLY A 199 3.51 -21.43 28.58
CA GLY A 199 4.02 -22.51 29.42
C GLY A 199 4.03 -22.23 30.93
N ARG A 200 3.78 -20.97 31.35
CA ARG A 200 3.66 -20.54 32.74
C ARG A 200 2.20 -20.30 33.16
N GLY A 201 1.24 -20.56 32.26
CA GLY A 201 -0.18 -20.38 32.49
C GLY A 201 -0.70 -18.95 32.27
N ASN A 202 0.13 -18.00 31.83
CA ASN A 202 -0.33 -16.64 31.55
C ASN A 202 -1.18 -16.61 30.28
N PRO A 203 -2.34 -15.91 30.27
CA PRO A 203 -3.16 -15.81 29.08
C PRO A 203 -2.48 -14.93 28.02
N TYR A 204 -2.59 -15.32 26.76
CA TYR A 204 -2.29 -14.48 25.60
C TYR A 204 -3.34 -14.70 24.52
N TYR A 205 -3.46 -13.74 23.59
CA TYR A 205 -4.55 -13.72 22.62
C TYR A 205 -4.00 -13.43 21.22
N TRP A 206 -4.45 -14.19 20.23
CA TRP A 206 -4.23 -13.88 18.82
C TRP A 206 -5.48 -13.24 18.24
N ILE A 207 -5.31 -12.14 17.51
CA ILE A 207 -6.34 -11.65 16.60
C ILE A 207 -6.12 -12.35 15.28
N GLY A 208 -7.13 -13.07 14.80
CA GLY A 208 -7.06 -13.80 13.54
C GLY A 208 -8.40 -13.78 12.82
N PHE A 209 -8.36 -14.17 11.55
CA PHE A 209 -9.55 -14.39 10.74
C PHE A 209 -9.80 -15.88 10.60
N GLU A 210 -10.99 -16.35 10.95
CA GLU A 210 -11.37 -17.76 10.81
C GLU A 210 -11.64 -18.07 9.34
N ARG A 211 -10.99 -19.12 8.78
CA ARG A 211 -11.35 -19.63 7.45
C ARG A 211 -12.59 -20.49 7.59
N LEU A 212 -13.70 -20.10 6.98
CA LEU A 212 -14.85 -20.97 6.77
C LEU A 212 -15.16 -21.13 5.27
N ALA A 213 -15.85 -22.23 4.95
CA ALA A 213 -16.07 -22.80 3.63
C ALA A 213 -16.90 -21.93 2.66
N VAL A 214 -17.39 -20.76 3.07
CA VAL A 214 -18.18 -19.84 2.25
C VAL A 214 -17.52 -18.46 2.31
N ILE A 215 -16.71 -18.18 1.28
CA ILE A 215 -16.23 -16.83 1.00
C ILE A 215 -17.36 -16.14 0.23
N ASP A 216 -17.91 -15.05 0.77
CA ASP A 216 -18.90 -14.24 0.05
C ASP A 216 -18.32 -13.85 -1.31
N THR A 217 -19.07 -14.10 -2.39
CA THR A 217 -18.65 -13.69 -3.73
C THR A 217 -18.52 -12.16 -3.75
N PRO A 218 -17.33 -11.62 -4.07
CA PRO A 218 -17.16 -10.17 -4.09
C PRO A 218 -18.11 -9.52 -5.09
N ALA A 219 -18.66 -8.37 -4.71
CA ALA A 219 -19.56 -7.63 -5.59
C ALA A 219 -18.81 -7.15 -6.86
N GLU A 220 -19.51 -7.16 -7.99
CA GLU A 220 -18.97 -6.69 -9.27
C GLU A 220 -18.44 -5.24 -9.17
N GLY A 221 -17.35 -4.98 -9.91
CA GLY A 221 -16.66 -3.69 -9.93
C GLY A 221 -15.78 -3.40 -8.70
N THR A 222 -15.70 -4.31 -7.72
CA THR A 222 -14.81 -4.16 -6.57
C THR A 222 -13.38 -4.59 -6.88
N ASP A 223 -12.43 -4.06 -6.10
CA ASP A 223 -11.03 -4.50 -6.08
C ASP A 223 -10.89 -6.01 -5.86
N LEU A 224 -11.65 -6.58 -4.91
CA LEU A 224 -11.69 -8.01 -4.64
C LEU A 224 -12.19 -8.82 -5.85
N ALA A 225 -13.27 -8.40 -6.50
CA ALA A 225 -13.81 -9.10 -7.68
C ALA A 225 -12.83 -9.06 -8.86
N ALA A 226 -12.11 -7.95 -9.05
CA ALA A 226 -11.10 -7.84 -10.10
C ALA A 226 -9.94 -8.82 -9.86
N LEU A 227 -9.43 -8.89 -8.63
CA LEU A 227 -8.34 -9.80 -8.27
C LEU A 227 -8.75 -11.27 -8.42
N ASP A 228 -9.93 -11.66 -7.90
CA ASP A 228 -10.48 -13.02 -8.06
C ASP A 228 -10.70 -13.37 -9.56
N GLY A 229 -10.90 -12.36 -10.41
CA GLY A 229 -11.06 -12.50 -11.86
C GLY A 229 -9.76 -12.55 -12.67
N ASN A 230 -8.58 -12.45 -12.04
CA ASN A 230 -7.26 -12.25 -12.66
C ASN A 230 -7.12 -10.92 -13.43
N PHE A 231 -7.68 -9.84 -12.90
CA PHE A 231 -7.46 -8.49 -13.39
C PHE A 231 -6.58 -7.70 -12.41
N VAL A 232 -5.75 -6.80 -12.95
CA VAL A 232 -5.10 -5.76 -12.14
C VAL A 232 -6.17 -4.77 -11.71
N SER A 233 -6.26 -4.52 -10.40
CA SER A 233 -7.19 -3.56 -9.81
C SER A 233 -6.51 -2.22 -9.63
N VAL A 234 -7.15 -1.14 -10.11
CA VAL A 234 -6.72 0.25 -9.91
C VAL A 234 -7.85 1.02 -9.24
N THR A 235 -7.69 1.34 -7.96
CA THR A 235 -8.69 2.04 -7.15
C THR A 235 -8.17 3.43 -6.76
N PRO A 236 -8.78 4.53 -7.23
CA PRO A 236 -8.50 5.86 -6.72
C PRO A 236 -9.15 6.04 -5.33
N LEU A 237 -8.34 6.40 -4.34
CA LEU A 237 -8.75 6.58 -2.94
C LEU A 237 -8.65 8.05 -2.55
N ARG A 238 -9.72 8.60 -1.97
CA ARG A 238 -9.74 9.97 -1.45
C ARG A 238 -9.07 10.05 -0.08
N LEU A 239 -8.30 11.11 0.14
CA LEU A 239 -7.79 11.46 1.47
C LEU A 239 -8.92 11.96 2.38
N ASP A 240 -9.78 12.83 1.85
CA ASP A 240 -10.95 13.34 2.57
C ASP A 240 -12.01 12.25 2.69
N ARG A 241 -12.29 11.84 3.93
CA ARG A 241 -13.26 10.80 4.29
C ARG A 241 -14.61 11.38 4.73
N THR A 242 -14.83 12.68 4.55
CA THR A 242 -16.09 13.33 4.91
C THR A 242 -17.23 12.73 4.10
N ASP A 243 -18.21 12.13 4.79
CA ASP A 243 -19.47 11.73 4.16
C ASP A 243 -20.30 12.99 3.91
N VAL A 244 -20.15 13.55 2.71
CA VAL A 244 -20.88 14.76 2.29
C VAL A 244 -22.39 14.53 2.32
N ALA A 245 -22.87 13.35 1.94
CA ALA A 245 -24.29 13.05 1.89
C ALA A 245 -24.91 12.98 3.29
N PHE A 246 -24.22 12.38 4.26
CA PHE A 246 -24.66 12.36 5.65
C PHE A 246 -24.51 13.72 6.34
N SER A 247 -23.46 14.48 6.01
CA SER A 247 -23.22 15.82 6.56
C SER A 247 -24.41 16.75 6.30
N GLU A 248 -25.03 16.69 5.12
CA GLU A 248 -26.23 17.49 4.81
C GLU A 248 -27.44 17.08 5.67
N LYS A 249 -27.61 15.77 5.95
CA LYS A 249 -28.68 15.30 6.84
C LYS A 249 -28.43 15.72 8.29
N LEU A 250 -27.17 15.69 8.73
CA LEU A 250 -26.79 16.03 10.10
C LEU A 250 -27.07 17.50 10.43
N LYS A 251 -26.84 18.42 9.47
CA LYS A 251 -27.18 19.85 9.60
C LYS A 251 -28.67 20.12 9.90
N ALA A 252 -29.57 19.22 9.50
CA ALA A 252 -30.99 19.37 9.76
C ALA A 252 -31.37 19.02 11.21
N VAL A 253 -30.59 18.17 11.87
CA VAL A 253 -30.86 17.66 13.23
C VAL A 253 -30.14 18.47 14.30
N LEU A 254 -28.92 18.94 14.05
CA LEU A 254 -28.10 19.68 15.02
C LEU A 254 -28.36 21.19 15.06
N LYS A 255 -29.58 21.64 14.73
CA LYS A 255 -29.99 23.05 14.86
C LYS A 255 -30.48 23.38 16.25
#